data_AF-F3NHS6-F1
#
_entry.id   AF-F3NHS6-F1
#
_cell.length_a   1.000
_cell.length_b   1.000
_cell.length_c   1.000
_cell.angle_alpha   90.00
_cell.angle_beta   90.00
_cell.angle_gamma   90.00
#
_symmetry.space_group_name_H-M   'P 1'
#
loop_
_entity.id
_entity.type
_entity.pdbx_description
1 polymer ?
#
loop_
_entity_poly.entity_id
_entity_poly.type
_entity_poly.pdbx_seq_one_letter_code
_entity_poly.pdbx_strand_id
1 'polypeptide(L)'
;MSERNTEGDTRPGPTREDGPGLVNQVEGYLLWQARVAEAEDRARAFVAALDWLTATQRTEVEKRYTADCLARARGDLERIARRITGLRQEYEERYRLLRARCLAASVACTALALVAAVLLRCLT
;
A
#
# COMPACT_ATOMS: atom_id res chain seq x y z
N MET A 1 -12.46 13.96 50.55
CA MET A 1 -12.96 14.74 49.41
C MET A 1 -12.54 13.99 48.16
N SER A 2 -13.50 13.30 47.53
CA SER A 2 -13.30 12.32 46.46
C SER A 2 -13.77 12.96 45.16
N GLU A 3 -12.86 13.28 44.26
CA GLU A 3 -13.20 13.55 42.87
C GLU A 3 -12.55 12.46 42.02
N ARG A 4 -13.32 11.38 41.87
CA ARG A 4 -13.20 10.45 40.76
C ARG A 4 -13.56 11.23 39.51
N ASN A 5 -12.56 11.79 38.84
CA ASN A 5 -12.75 12.27 37.48
C ASN A 5 -12.76 11.03 36.56
N THR A 6 -13.96 10.54 36.28
CA THR A 6 -14.25 9.63 35.17
C THR A 6 -14.12 10.41 33.87
N GLU A 7 -12.87 10.72 33.50
CA GLU A 7 -12.54 11.18 32.16
C GLU A 7 -12.77 9.97 31.24
N GLY A 8 -13.89 10.01 30.51
CA GLY A 8 -14.30 8.93 29.62
C GLY A 8 -13.17 8.57 28.67
N ASP A 9 -12.77 7.30 28.69
CA ASP A 9 -12.00 6.60 27.67
C ASP A 9 -12.82 6.60 26.36
N THR A 10 -12.95 7.79 25.77
CA THR A 10 -13.49 7.96 24.42
C THR A 10 -12.31 7.69 23.50
N ARG A 11 -11.92 6.43 23.36
CA ARG A 11 -11.14 6.03 22.19
C ARG A 11 -12.03 6.34 21.00
N PRO A 12 -11.59 7.18 20.05
CA PRO A 12 -12.34 7.36 18.82
C PRO A 12 -12.44 5.98 18.19
N GLY A 13 -13.66 5.44 18.08
CA GLY A 13 -13.90 4.24 17.31
C GLY A 13 -13.46 4.48 15.87
N PRO A 14 -12.95 3.45 15.16
CA PRO A 14 -12.44 3.62 13.81
C PRO A 14 -13.51 4.29 12.94
N THR A 15 -13.18 5.45 12.39
CA THR A 15 -14.12 6.22 11.59
C THR A 15 -14.27 5.47 10.27
N ARG A 16 -15.47 5.44 9.69
CA ARG A 16 -15.81 4.63 8.51
C ARG A 16 -14.93 4.89 7.27
N GLU A 17 -14.11 5.94 7.31
CA GLU A 17 -13.12 6.32 6.29
C GLU A 17 -11.75 5.62 6.45
N ASP A 18 -11.47 5.01 7.60
CA ASP A 18 -10.24 4.24 7.87
C ASP A 18 -10.26 2.83 7.22
N GLY A 19 -11.43 2.41 6.73
CA GLY A 19 -11.69 1.06 6.22
C GLY A 19 -10.76 0.59 5.10
N PRO A 20 -10.57 1.35 4.01
CA PRO A 20 -9.73 0.91 2.90
C PRO A 20 -8.25 0.79 3.27
N GLY A 21 -7.74 1.71 4.09
CA GLY A 21 -6.35 1.71 4.54
C GLY A 21 -6.05 0.60 5.54
N LEU A 22 -7.00 0.29 6.43
CA LEU A 22 -6.89 -0.81 7.37
C LEU A 22 -6.98 -2.16 6.67
N VAL A 23 -7.92 -2.35 5.74
CA VAL A 23 -8.07 -3.60 4.97
C VAL A 23 -6.80 -3.92 4.20
N ASN A 24 -6.21 -2.94 3.51
CA ASN A 24 -4.97 -3.15 2.75
C ASN A 24 -3.77 -3.50 3.67
N GLN A 25 -3.69 -2.91 4.87
CA GLN A 25 -2.65 -3.26 5.85
C GLN A 25 -2.84 -4.68 6.40
N VAL A 26 -4.08 -5.06 6.70
CA VAL A 26 -4.40 -6.41 7.17
C VAL A 26 -4.11 -7.43 6.07
N GLU A 27 -4.49 -7.16 4.83
CA GLU A 27 -4.19 -8.03 3.69
C GLU A 27 -2.68 -8.22 3.50
N GLY A 28 -1.90 -7.13 3.56
CA GLY A 28 -0.44 -7.21 3.49
C GLY A 28 0.17 -8.03 4.64
N TYR A 29 -0.35 -7.87 5.85
CA TYR A 29 0.07 -8.67 7.00
C TYR A 29 -0.26 -10.16 6.82
N LEU A 30 -1.47 -10.49 6.36
CA LEU A 30 -1.90 -11.87 6.15
C LEU A 30 -1.07 -12.55 5.04
N LEU A 31 -0.81 -11.84 3.94
CA LEU A 31 0.07 -12.32 2.87
C LEU A 31 1.48 -12.58 3.41
N TRP A 32 2.01 -11.69 4.26
CA TRP A 32 3.32 -11.90 4.89
C TRP A 32 3.34 -13.11 5.81
N GLN A 33 2.32 -13.28 6.67
CA GLN A 33 2.22 -14.44 7.56
C GLN A 33 2.15 -15.76 6.77
N ALA A 34 1.38 -15.81 5.69
CA ALA A 34 1.32 -16.98 4.82
C ALA A 34 2.69 -17.33 4.22
N ARG A 35 3.48 -16.31 3.82
CA ARG A 35 4.82 -16.52 3.27
C ARG A 35 5.83 -16.97 4.32
N VAL A 36 5.69 -16.55 5.57
CA VAL A 36 6.49 -17.06 6.70
C VAL A 36 6.22 -18.55 6.92
N ALA A 37 4.95 -18.93 7.04
CA ALA A 37 4.57 -20.33 7.22
C ALA A 37 5.08 -21.21 6.07
N GLU A 38 4.96 -20.75 4.83
CA GLU A 38 5.45 -21.46 3.65
C GLU A 38 6.99 -21.64 3.65
N ALA A 39 7.73 -20.63 4.11
CA ALA A 39 9.18 -20.68 4.22
C ALA A 39 9.62 -21.69 5.29
N GLU A 40 8.94 -21.71 6.43
CA GLU A 40 9.16 -22.69 7.51
C GLU A 40 8.86 -24.12 7.03
N ASP A 41 7.74 -24.34 6.35
CA ASP A 41 7.38 -25.64 5.77
C ASP A 41 8.43 -26.15 4.78
N ARG A 42 8.91 -25.28 3.88
CA ARG A 42 9.98 -25.63 2.95
C ARG A 42 11.29 -25.94 3.66
N ALA A 43 11.64 -25.17 4.69
CA ALA A 43 12.84 -25.42 5.46
C ALA A 43 12.76 -26.80 6.15
N ARG A 44 11.64 -27.12 6.80
CA ARG A 44 11.41 -28.44 7.40
C ARG A 44 11.51 -29.57 6.39
N ALA A 45 10.88 -29.44 5.23
CA ALA A 45 10.93 -30.45 4.17
C ALA A 45 12.35 -30.66 3.62
N PHE A 46 13.10 -29.57 3.40
CA PHE A 46 14.49 -29.63 2.94
C PHE A 46 15.40 -30.35 3.94
N VAL A 47 15.18 -30.04 5.21
CA VAL A 47 15.99 -30.50 6.33
C VAL A 47 15.66 -31.94 6.73
N ALA A 48 14.42 -32.40 6.49
CA ALA A 48 14.00 -33.79 6.62
C ALA A 48 14.68 -34.73 5.61
N ALA A 49 15.12 -34.22 4.45
CA ALA A 49 15.88 -35.02 3.48
C ALA A 49 17.36 -35.23 3.87
N LEU A 50 17.82 -34.56 4.94
CA LEU A 50 19.20 -34.60 5.42
C LEU A 50 19.31 -35.48 6.68
N ASP A 51 19.06 -36.78 6.51
CA ASP A 51 19.07 -37.78 7.61
C ASP A 51 20.45 -38.01 8.23
N TRP A 52 21.52 -37.60 7.55
CA TRP A 52 22.91 -37.72 8.02
C TRP A 52 23.37 -36.57 8.92
N LEU A 53 22.55 -35.51 9.09
CA LEU A 53 22.86 -34.40 10.00
C LEU A 53 22.36 -34.70 11.43
N THR A 54 23.15 -34.27 12.42
CA THR A 54 22.70 -34.26 13.82
C THR A 54 21.54 -33.27 14.01
N ALA A 55 20.64 -33.53 14.96
CA ALA A 55 19.45 -32.68 15.21
C ALA A 55 19.80 -31.20 15.47
N THR A 56 20.95 -30.93 16.08
CA THR A 56 21.44 -29.57 16.32
C THR A 56 21.87 -28.87 15.02
N GLN A 57 22.63 -29.55 14.16
CA GLN A 57 23.02 -29.00 12.85
C GLN A 57 21.80 -28.79 11.96
N ARG A 58 20.84 -29.72 12.04
CA ARG A 58 19.58 -29.70 11.33
C ARG A 58 18.78 -28.42 11.63
N THR A 59 18.61 -28.10 12.91
CA THR A 59 17.88 -26.92 13.39
C THR A 59 18.55 -25.61 12.98
N GLU A 60 19.88 -25.55 13.02
CA GLU A 60 20.62 -24.34 12.64
C GLU A 60 20.56 -24.08 11.13
N VAL A 61 20.61 -25.13 10.30
CA VAL A 61 20.40 -25.00 8.85
C VAL A 61 18.98 -24.53 8.54
N GLU A 62 17.97 -25.09 9.21
CA GLU A 62 16.57 -24.71 9.05
C GLU A 62 16.36 -23.21 9.32
N LYS A 63 16.81 -22.71 10.48
CA LYS A 63 16.71 -21.29 10.83
C LYS A 63 17.39 -20.40 9.79
N ARG A 64 18.59 -20.76 9.36
CA ARG A 64 19.39 -19.94 8.44
C ARG A 64 18.79 -19.92 7.03
N TYR A 65 18.22 -21.05 6.60
CA TYR A 65 17.52 -21.16 5.32
C TYR A 65 16.21 -20.36 5.32
N THR A 66 15.40 -20.46 6.39
CA THR A 66 14.17 -19.67 6.56
C THR A 66 14.48 -18.17 6.54
N ALA A 67 15.52 -17.75 7.28
CA ALA A 67 15.94 -16.35 7.30
C ALA A 67 16.37 -15.83 5.92
N ASP A 68 17.14 -16.61 5.15
CA ASP A 68 17.57 -16.23 3.80
C ASP A 68 16.38 -16.15 2.82
N CYS A 69 15.46 -17.11 2.89
CA CYS A 69 14.25 -17.11 2.08
C CYS A 69 13.37 -15.87 2.36
N LEU A 70 13.21 -15.49 3.63
CA LEU A 70 12.46 -14.31 4.02
C LEU A 70 13.16 -13.00 3.62
N ALA A 71 14.49 -12.94 3.75
CA ALA A 71 15.27 -11.78 3.33
C ALA A 71 15.14 -11.52 1.82
N ARG A 72 15.21 -12.57 1.00
CA ARG A 72 15.02 -12.48 -0.46
C ARG A 72 13.60 -12.04 -0.80
N ALA A 73 12.59 -12.68 -0.23
CA ALA A 73 11.18 -12.34 -0.47
C ALA A 73 10.88 -10.88 -0.13
N ARG A 74 11.42 -10.37 0.99
CA ARG A 74 11.32 -8.96 1.36
C ARG A 74 11.98 -8.05 0.33
N GLY A 75 13.20 -8.37 -0.11
CA GLY A 75 13.91 -7.59 -1.12
C GLY A 75 13.15 -7.48 -2.44
N ASP A 76 12.52 -8.56 -2.88
CA ASP A 76 11.68 -8.58 -4.08
C ASP A 76 10.44 -7.70 -3.94
N LEU A 77 9.73 -7.80 -2.80
CA LEU A 77 8.58 -6.95 -2.51
C LEU A 77 8.94 -5.46 -2.50
N GLU A 78 10.06 -5.10 -1.85
CA GLU A 78 10.55 -3.73 -1.82
C GLU A 78 10.94 -3.23 -3.23
N ARG A 79 11.51 -4.09 -4.06
CA ARG A 79 11.86 -3.75 -5.45
C ARG A 79 10.61 -3.50 -6.30
N ILE A 80 9.61 -4.36 -6.17
CA ILE A 80 8.33 -4.22 -6.88
C ILE A 80 7.63 -2.94 -6.41
N ALA A 81 7.57 -2.70 -5.10
CA ALA A 81 6.98 -1.49 -4.53
C ALA A 81 7.65 -0.22 -5.08
N ARG A 82 8.99 -0.17 -5.09
CA ARG A 82 9.74 0.95 -5.70
C ARG A 82 9.39 1.14 -7.17
N ARG A 83 9.26 0.05 -7.93
CA ARG A 83 8.95 0.12 -9.36
C ARG A 83 7.53 0.60 -9.64
N ILE A 84 6.55 0.14 -8.86
CA ILE A 84 5.16 0.59 -8.97
C ILE A 84 5.05 2.07 -8.61
N THR A 85 5.70 2.51 -7.53
CA THR A 85 5.71 3.92 -7.14
C THR A 85 6.40 4.79 -8.18
N GLY A 86 7.53 4.34 -8.74
CA GLY A 86 8.22 5.05 -9.82
C GLY A 86 7.35 5.22 -11.06
N LEU A 87 6.71 4.14 -11.52
CA LEU A 87 5.76 4.19 -12.64
C LEU A 87 4.60 5.14 -12.35
N ARG A 88 4.00 5.05 -11.17
CA ARG A 88 2.88 5.90 -10.77
C ARG A 88 3.23 7.39 -10.83
N GLN A 89 4.42 7.77 -10.36
CA GLN A 89 4.88 9.16 -10.44
C GLN A 89 4.99 9.64 -11.90
N GLU A 90 5.58 8.82 -12.78
CA GLU A 90 5.72 9.16 -14.20
C GLU A 90 4.37 9.34 -14.92
N TYR A 91 3.38 8.49 -14.59
CA TYR A 91 2.03 8.62 -15.14
C TYR A 91 1.26 9.80 -14.55
N GLU A 92 1.40 10.08 -13.26
CA GLU A 92 0.75 11.23 -12.61
C GLU A 92 1.23 12.55 -13.20
N GLU A 93 2.52 12.70 -13.50
CA GLU A 93 3.05 13.92 -14.14
C GLU A 93 2.45 14.13 -15.53
N ARG A 94 2.40 13.08 -16.35
CA ARG A 94 1.79 13.14 -17.69
C ARG A 94 0.29 13.44 -17.61
N TYR A 95 -0.40 12.84 -16.65
CA TYR A 95 -1.83 13.08 -16.44
C TYR A 95 -2.11 14.50 -15.97
N ARG A 96 -1.29 15.07 -15.08
CA ARG A 96 -1.42 16.46 -14.62
C ARG A 96 -1.32 17.44 -15.78
N LEU A 97 -0.39 17.24 -16.70
CA LEU A 97 -0.24 18.06 -17.90
C LEU A 97 -1.47 18.00 -18.82
N LEU A 98 -1.99 16.79 -19.08
CA LEU A 98 -3.16 16.62 -19.91
C LEU A 98 -4.42 17.22 -19.24
N ARG A 99 -4.58 16.99 -17.94
CA ARG A 99 -5.66 17.56 -17.15
C ARG A 99 -5.59 19.08 -17.12
N ALA A 100 -4.42 19.68 -16.95
CA ALA A 100 -4.24 21.12 -17.00
C ALA A 100 -4.67 21.71 -18.35
N ARG A 101 -4.34 21.04 -19.46
CA ARG A 101 -4.77 21.43 -20.81
C ARG A 101 -6.28 21.32 -20.99
N CYS A 102 -6.90 20.22 -20.57
CA CYS A 102 -8.35 20.05 -20.64
C CYS A 102 -9.07 21.09 -19.77
N LEU A 103 -8.57 21.35 -18.56
CA LEU A 103 -9.13 22.38 -17.67
C LEU A 103 -8.99 23.77 -18.30
N ALA A 104 -7.82 24.14 -18.81
CA ALA A 104 -7.61 25.42 -19.49
C ALA A 104 -8.55 25.59 -20.70
N ALA A 105 -8.71 24.55 -21.53
CA ALA A 105 -9.64 24.56 -22.66
C ALA A 105 -11.09 24.72 -22.20
N SER A 106 -11.51 23.97 -21.16
CA SER A 106 -12.86 24.08 -20.62
C SER A 106 -13.16 25.47 -20.07
N VAL A 107 -12.22 26.05 -19.32
CA VAL A 107 -12.33 27.42 -18.77
C VAL A 107 -12.41 28.44 -19.89
N ALA A 108 -11.56 28.32 -20.91
CA ALA A 108 -11.58 29.21 -22.07
C ALA A 108 -12.91 29.13 -22.84
N CYS A 109 -13.44 27.93 -23.08
CA CYS A 109 -14.74 27.74 -23.72
C CYS A 109 -15.88 28.34 -22.88
N THR A 110 -15.90 28.12 -21.57
CA THR A 110 -16.91 28.73 -20.70
C THR A 110 -16.80 30.25 -20.66
N ALA A 111 -15.59 30.81 -20.62
CA ALA A 111 -15.39 32.26 -20.66
C ALA A 111 -15.89 32.86 -21.98
N LEU A 112 -15.57 32.23 -23.11
CA LEU A 112 -16.05 32.66 -24.42
C LEU A 112 -17.58 32.59 -24.54
N ALA A 113 -18.20 31.51 -24.04
CA ALA A 113 -19.64 31.36 -24.02
C ALA A 113 -20.34 32.42 -23.15
N LEU A 114 -19.76 32.76 -21.99
CA LEU A 114 -20.26 33.83 -21.13
C LEU A 114 -20.15 35.20 -21.81
N VAL A 115 -19.02 35.51 -22.46
CA VAL A 115 -18.85 36.76 -23.21
C VAL A 115 -19.87 36.85 -24.35
N ALA A 116 -20.06 35.78 -25.12
CA ALA A 116 -21.05 35.73 -26.19
C ALA A 116 -22.48 35.94 -25.67
N ALA A 117 -22.84 35.31 -24.53
CA ALA A 117 -24.15 35.47 -23.92
C ALA A 117 -24.40 36.91 -23.43
N VAL A 118 -23.38 37.56 -22.83
CA VAL A 118 -23.46 38.97 -22.41
C VAL A 118 -23.63 39.88 -23.61
N LEU A 119 -22.85 39.69 -24.68
CA LEU A 119 -22.96 40.48 -25.91
C LEU A 119 -24.34 40.33 -26.55
N LEU A 120 -24.86 39.10 -26.62
CA LEU A 120 -26.21 38.86 -27.13
C LEU A 120 -27.25 39.62 -26.32
N ARG A 121 -27.13 39.59 -24.99
CA ARG A 121 -28.03 40.29 -24.07
C ARG A 121 -27.93 41.82 -24.14
N CYS A 122 -26.76 42.37 -24.50
CA CYS A 122 -26.61 43.81 -24.72
C CYS A 122 -27.15 44.27 -26.09
N LEU A 123 -27.28 43.35 -27.05
CA LEU A 123 -27.75 43.65 -28.40
C LEU A 123 -29.27 43.50 -28.54
N THR A 124 -29.90 42.70 -27.69
CA THR A 124 -31.36 42.50 -27.58
C THR A 124 -32.00 43.51 -26.64
#